data_AF-A0A8B9BP09-F1
#
_entry.id   AF-A0A8B9BP09-F1
#
_cell.length_a   1.000
_cell.length_b   1.000
_cell.length_c   1.000
_cell.angle_alpha   90.00
_cell.angle_beta   90.00
_cell.angle_gamma   90.00
#
_symmetry.space_group_name_H-M   'P 1'
#
loop_
_entity.id
_entity.type
_entity.pdbx_description
1 polymer ?
#
loop_
_entity_poly.entity_id
_entity_poly.type
_entity_poly.pdbx_seq_one_letter_code
_entity_poly.pdbx_strand_id
1 'polypeptide(L)'
;MRWEPRGEDCGVLAQRGTELCWTPTDRRLGGKGPTRWLRGRRRRGKMTKGTSSFGKRRNKTHTLCRRCGSKAYHLQKSTCGKCGYPAKRKRKYNWSAKAKRRNTTGTGRMRHLKKVYRRFRNGFREGTTPKPKRAAVAASSSS
;
A
#
# COMPACT_ATOMS: atom_id res chain seq x y z
N MET A 1 -32.90 -23.22 14.25
CA MET A 1 -32.99 -21.78 14.54
C MET A 1 -32.56 -21.02 13.31
N ARG A 2 -33.55 -20.60 12.54
CA ARG A 2 -33.45 -19.86 11.27
C ARG A 2 -33.72 -18.40 11.60
N TRP A 3 -32.87 -17.49 11.15
CA TRP A 3 -33.20 -16.07 11.03
C TRP A 3 -32.65 -15.51 9.72
N GLU A 4 -33.54 -14.79 9.04
CA GLU A 4 -33.52 -14.29 7.66
C GLU A 4 -32.74 -12.97 7.50
N PRO A 5 -32.38 -12.59 6.25
CA PRO A 5 -32.04 -11.23 5.87
C PRO A 5 -33.22 -10.49 5.21
N ARG A 6 -33.53 -9.27 5.68
CA ARG A 6 -34.37 -8.24 5.01
C ARG A 6 -33.77 -6.88 5.40
N GLY A 7 -33.23 -6.07 4.50
CA GLY A 7 -33.86 -5.14 3.54
C GLY A 7 -33.05 -3.83 3.64
N GLU A 8 -32.94 -2.90 2.70
CA GLU A 8 -33.87 -2.46 1.66
C GLU A 8 -33.11 -1.74 0.54
N ASP A 9 -33.45 -2.08 -0.70
CA ASP A 9 -33.20 -1.30 -1.91
C ASP A 9 -34.34 -0.28 -2.08
N CYS A 10 -34.02 0.96 -2.44
CA CYS A 10 -34.96 1.91 -3.02
C CYS A 10 -34.28 2.58 -4.23
N GLY A 11 -34.81 2.28 -5.42
CA GLY A 11 -34.29 2.76 -6.69
C GLY A 11 -34.89 4.09 -7.13
N VAL A 12 -34.32 4.65 -8.20
CA VAL A 12 -34.97 5.48 -9.24
C VAL A 12 -34.15 5.22 -10.51
N LEU A 13 -34.63 4.38 -11.43
CA LEU A 13 -35.51 4.66 -12.57
C LEU A 13 -34.94 5.66 -13.60
N ALA A 14 -34.94 5.19 -14.84
CA ALA A 14 -34.35 5.77 -16.05
C ALA A 14 -34.90 7.13 -16.47
N GLN A 15 -34.14 7.83 -17.33
CA GLN A 15 -34.64 8.31 -18.62
C GLN A 15 -33.52 8.81 -19.55
N ARG A 16 -33.67 8.41 -20.82
CA ARG A 16 -32.94 8.87 -22.01
C ARG A 16 -33.49 10.24 -22.40
N GLY A 17 -32.69 11.11 -23.03
CA GLY A 17 -33.25 12.30 -23.68
C GLY A 17 -32.22 13.32 -24.17
N THR A 18 -32.12 13.43 -25.50
CA THR A 18 -32.01 14.68 -26.28
C THR A 18 -30.80 15.57 -26.04
N GLU A 19 -29.81 15.56 -26.93
CA GLU A 19 -29.80 16.44 -28.11
C GLU A 19 -30.27 17.87 -27.78
N LEU A 20 -29.32 18.73 -27.43
CA LEU A 20 -29.47 20.16 -27.60
C LEU A 20 -28.25 20.67 -28.37
N CYS A 21 -28.40 20.66 -29.68
CA CYS A 21 -27.67 21.52 -30.60
C CYS A 21 -27.77 22.96 -30.10
N TRP A 22 -26.64 23.57 -29.76
CA TRP A 22 -26.51 25.02 -29.76
C TRP A 22 -25.78 25.42 -31.04
N THR A 23 -26.50 26.18 -31.85
CA THR A 23 -26.06 26.74 -33.12
C THR A 23 -24.85 27.67 -32.94
N PRO A 24 -23.91 27.71 -33.90
CA PRO A 24 -22.93 28.78 -34.00
C PRO A 24 -23.55 29.93 -34.80
N THR A 25 -24.05 30.96 -34.13
CA THR A 25 -24.34 32.26 -34.74
C THR A 25 -23.32 33.30 -34.28
N ASP A 26 -22.29 33.43 -35.10
CA ASP A 26 -21.74 34.68 -35.63
C ASP A 26 -21.67 35.93 -34.70
N ARG A 27 -20.45 36.32 -34.32
CA ARG A 27 -19.97 37.67 -34.65
C ARG A 27 -18.46 37.82 -34.49
N ARG A 28 -17.78 37.85 -35.64
CA ARG A 28 -16.47 38.46 -35.82
C ARG A 28 -16.64 39.99 -35.89
N LEU A 29 -15.50 40.70 -35.78
CA LEU A 29 -15.26 42.15 -35.85
C LEU A 29 -15.44 42.85 -34.47
N GLY A 30 -14.45 43.44 -33.81
CA GLY A 30 -13.13 43.93 -34.21
C GLY A 30 -12.94 45.28 -33.48
N GLY A 31 -11.98 45.40 -32.55
CA GLY A 31 -11.88 46.59 -31.71
C GLY A 31 -10.55 46.75 -30.98
N LYS A 32 -9.53 47.16 -31.74
CA LYS A 32 -8.37 48.01 -31.38
C LYS A 32 -7.87 48.01 -29.91
N GLY A 33 -6.67 47.45 -29.69
CA GLY A 33 -5.78 47.93 -28.63
C GLY A 33 -5.24 49.33 -28.97
N PRO A 34 -4.88 50.13 -27.95
CA PRO A 34 -3.45 50.29 -27.72
C PRO A 34 -3.06 50.24 -26.24
N THR A 35 -1.96 49.55 -25.99
CA THR A 35 -0.92 49.85 -25.00
C THR A 35 -1.30 50.70 -23.78
N ARG A 36 -1.50 50.04 -22.63
CA ARG A 36 -0.98 50.56 -21.36
C ARG A 36 -0.42 49.45 -20.50
N TRP A 37 0.79 49.04 -20.84
CA TRP A 37 1.73 48.55 -19.83
C TRP A 37 1.81 49.58 -18.69
N LEU A 38 1.95 49.09 -17.45
CA LEU A 38 2.08 49.82 -16.17
C LEU A 38 0.78 50.08 -15.40
N ARG A 39 0.27 49.00 -14.80
CA ARG A 39 0.46 48.81 -13.36
C ARG A 39 0.39 47.33 -13.03
N GLY A 40 1.48 46.64 -13.36
CA GLY A 40 1.86 45.47 -12.59
C GLY A 40 1.99 45.92 -11.14
N ARG A 41 0.94 45.73 -10.34
CA ARG A 41 1.13 45.46 -8.92
C ARG A 41 2.01 44.22 -8.92
N ARG A 42 3.34 44.43 -8.90
CA ARG A 42 4.28 43.43 -8.42
C ARG A 42 3.74 43.07 -7.05
N ARG A 43 2.93 42.01 -6.98
CA ARG A 43 2.64 41.33 -5.72
C ARG A 43 4.01 40.96 -5.22
N ARG A 44 4.54 41.79 -4.34
CA ARG A 44 5.79 41.59 -3.61
C ARG A 44 5.64 40.19 -3.05
N GLY A 45 6.27 39.21 -3.70
CA GLY A 45 6.01 37.80 -3.46
C GLY A 45 6.38 37.54 -2.02
N LYS A 46 5.39 37.50 -1.12
CA LYS A 46 5.59 37.08 0.26
C LYS A 46 6.37 35.78 0.17
N MET A 47 7.57 35.74 0.74
CA MET A 47 8.43 34.56 0.76
C MET A 47 7.59 33.36 1.25
N THR A 48 7.14 32.52 0.32
CA THR A 48 6.13 31.50 0.62
C THR A 48 6.81 30.30 1.26
N LYS A 49 6.42 29.95 2.49
CA LYS A 49 7.00 28.82 3.26
C LYS A 49 6.86 27.47 2.54
N GLY A 50 5.87 27.32 1.66
CA GLY A 50 5.55 26.10 0.94
C GLY A 50 6.32 25.96 -0.37
N THR A 51 5.72 26.43 -1.47
CA THR A 51 6.15 26.14 -2.86
C THR A 51 7.64 26.43 -3.11
N SER A 52 8.14 27.58 -2.67
CA SER A 52 9.56 27.94 -2.87
C SER A 52 10.54 27.05 -2.08
N SER A 53 10.10 26.49 -0.94
CA SER A 53 10.95 25.65 -0.08
C SER A 53 11.04 24.20 -0.56
N PHE A 54 10.01 23.68 -1.25
CA PHE A 54 10.01 22.30 -1.77
C PHE A 54 11.11 22.06 -2.81
N GLY A 55 11.41 23.05 -3.66
CA GLY A 55 12.51 22.95 -4.64
C GLY A 55 13.89 22.73 -4.02
N LYS A 56 14.08 23.14 -2.75
CA LYS A 56 15.36 23.00 -2.04
C LYS A 56 15.56 21.64 -1.37
N ARG A 57 14.58 20.72 -1.41
CA ARG A 57 14.59 19.43 -0.67
C ARG A 57 15.36 18.29 -1.38
N ARG A 58 16.63 18.56 -1.72
CA ARG A 58 17.54 17.59 -2.37
C ARG A 58 18.22 16.62 -1.39
N ASN A 59 18.52 17.06 -0.18
CA ASN A 59 19.19 16.23 0.83
C ASN A 59 18.21 15.25 1.48
N LYS A 60 18.56 13.96 1.52
CA LYS A 60 17.71 12.91 2.10
C LYS A 60 18.16 12.59 3.51
N THR A 61 17.26 12.74 4.47
CA THR A 61 17.52 12.39 5.88
C THR A 61 17.36 10.91 6.16
N HIS A 62 16.51 10.20 5.39
CA HIS A 62 16.18 8.80 5.59
C HIS A 62 16.53 7.92 4.38
N THR A 63 17.23 6.81 4.63
CA THR A 63 17.56 5.75 3.66
C THR A 63 16.96 4.40 4.08
N LEU A 64 17.19 3.38 3.26
CA LEU A 64 16.77 2.00 3.51
C LEU A 64 17.49 1.41 4.74
N CYS A 65 16.74 0.79 5.63
CA CYS A 65 17.30 0.09 6.78
C CYS A 65 17.65 -1.36 6.45
N ARG A 66 18.88 -1.78 6.77
CA ARG A 66 19.36 -3.17 6.56
C ARG A 66 18.53 -4.24 7.27
N ARG A 67 17.92 -3.94 8.43
CA ARG A 67 17.16 -4.92 9.23
C ARG A 67 15.72 -5.10 8.74
N CYS A 68 15.03 -4.01 8.42
CA CYS A 68 13.58 -4.03 8.15
C CYS A 68 13.20 -3.65 6.72
N GLY A 69 14.16 -3.26 5.86
CA GLY A 69 13.94 -2.90 4.46
C GLY A 69 13.18 -1.59 4.23
N SER A 70 12.64 -0.95 5.28
CA SER A 70 11.91 0.31 5.15
C SER A 70 12.86 1.51 5.02
N LYS A 71 12.47 2.52 4.22
CA LYS A 71 13.14 3.84 4.13
C LYS A 71 12.91 4.69 5.38
N ALA A 72 13.55 4.29 6.48
CA ALA A 72 13.38 4.90 7.80
C ALA A 72 14.69 4.97 8.59
N TYR A 73 15.83 4.70 7.96
CA TYR A 73 17.13 4.82 8.59
C TYR A 73 17.63 6.26 8.49
N HIS A 74 17.76 6.95 9.62
CA HIS A 74 18.23 8.33 9.66
C HIS A 74 19.76 8.36 9.55
N LEU A 75 20.32 9.05 8.55
CA LEU A 75 21.76 9.01 8.28
C LEU A 75 22.57 9.66 9.40
N GLN A 76 22.26 10.92 9.74
CA GLN A 76 23.01 11.67 10.76
C GLN A 76 22.91 11.07 12.16
N LYS A 77 21.70 10.65 12.56
CA LYS A 77 21.44 10.05 13.88
C LYS A 77 21.76 8.56 13.92
N SER A 78 22.21 7.96 12.81
CA SER A 78 22.52 6.54 12.66
C SER A 78 21.48 5.59 13.27
N THR A 79 20.20 5.94 13.19
CA THR A 79 19.11 5.26 13.90
C THR A 79 17.90 5.06 13.03
N CYS A 80 17.28 3.88 13.10
CA CYS A 80 16.07 3.57 12.34
C CYS A 80 14.81 3.95 13.11
N GLY A 81 14.06 4.90 12.56
CA GLY A 81 12.76 5.32 13.09
C GLY A 81 11.68 4.23 13.02
N LYS A 82 11.85 3.17 12.23
CA LYS A 82 10.90 2.04 12.18
C LYS A 82 11.21 1.00 13.25
N CYS A 83 12.35 0.33 13.12
CA CYS A 83 12.69 -0.87 13.89
C CYS A 83 13.68 -0.62 15.04
N GLY A 84 14.27 0.57 15.15
CA GLY A 84 15.25 0.92 16.19
C GLY A 84 16.68 0.43 15.96
N TYR A 85 17.04 -0.07 14.77
CA TYR A 85 18.45 -0.37 14.42
C TYR A 85 19.33 0.87 14.68
N PRO A 86 20.48 0.78 15.37
CA PRO A 86 21.29 -0.40 15.68
C PRO A 86 20.92 -1.18 16.95
N ALA A 87 19.96 -0.71 17.75
CA ALA A 87 19.61 -1.37 19.02
C ALA A 87 19.31 -2.86 18.84
N LYS A 88 19.72 -3.71 19.78
CA LYS A 88 19.54 -5.16 19.72
C LYS A 88 18.05 -5.54 19.66
N ARG A 89 17.24 -4.92 20.51
CA ARG A 89 15.79 -5.13 20.56
C ARG A 89 15.06 -4.34 19.47
N LYS A 90 14.04 -4.94 18.86
CA LYS A 90 13.15 -4.25 17.91
C LYS A 90 12.26 -3.25 18.65
N ARG A 91 12.20 -2.02 18.15
CA ARG A 91 11.32 -0.95 18.66
C ARG A 91 9.85 -1.36 18.54
N LYS A 92 9.11 -1.35 19.66
CA LYS A 92 7.67 -1.60 19.74
C LYS A 92 7.07 -0.64 20.77
N TYR A 93 5.89 -0.09 20.48
CA TYR A 93 5.14 0.73 21.43
C TYR A 93 3.74 0.21 21.61
N ASN A 94 3.20 0.32 22.82
CA ASN A 94 1.88 -0.20 23.15
C ASN A 94 0.72 0.60 22.55
N TRP A 95 0.89 1.91 22.45
CA TRP A 95 -0.08 2.83 21.84
C TRP A 95 -0.30 2.61 20.33
N SER A 96 0.58 1.87 19.64
CA SER A 96 0.47 1.66 18.18
C SER A 96 0.05 0.24 17.80
N ALA A 97 -1.23 -0.09 18.02
CA ALA A 97 -1.78 -1.42 17.70
C ALA A 97 -1.63 -1.79 16.20
N LYS A 98 -1.91 -0.86 15.29
CA LYS A 98 -1.78 -1.09 13.84
C LYS A 98 -0.33 -1.31 13.40
N ALA A 99 0.64 -0.68 14.07
CA ALA A 99 2.06 -0.91 13.77
C ALA A 99 2.53 -2.28 14.26
N LYS A 100 2.03 -2.74 15.42
CA LYS A 100 2.25 -4.10 15.92
C LYS A 100 1.73 -5.13 14.92
N ARG A 101 0.46 -5.01 14.49
CA ARG A 101 -0.17 -5.95 13.53
C ARG A 101 0.64 -6.14 12.25
N ARG A 102 1.21 -5.07 11.68
CA ARG A 102 1.98 -5.15 10.43
C ARG A 102 3.32 -5.88 10.56
N ASN A 103 3.95 -5.86 11.74
CA ASN A 103 5.32 -6.35 11.95
C ASN A 103 5.42 -7.49 12.98
N THR A 104 4.29 -8.00 13.46
CA THR A 104 4.26 -9.11 14.41
C THR A 104 4.68 -10.41 13.74
N THR A 105 5.10 -11.39 14.54
CA THR A 105 5.34 -12.75 14.07
C THR A 105 4.05 -13.27 13.44
N GLY A 106 4.12 -13.83 12.23
CA GLY A 106 2.93 -14.22 11.45
C GLY A 106 2.87 -13.57 10.08
N THR A 107 3.24 -12.29 9.95
CA THR A 107 3.07 -11.54 8.70
C THR A 107 4.08 -11.89 7.61
N GLY A 108 5.24 -12.45 7.99
CA GLY A 108 6.30 -12.83 7.07
C GLY A 108 6.19 -14.26 6.55
N ARG A 109 7.27 -14.73 5.91
CA ARG A 109 7.31 -16.06 5.27
C ARG A 109 7.20 -17.25 6.24
N MET A 110 7.51 -17.05 7.53
CA MET A 110 7.49 -18.07 8.59
C MET A 110 8.17 -19.41 8.19
N ARG A 111 9.32 -19.34 7.49
CA ARG A 111 9.99 -20.52 6.91
C ARG A 111 10.30 -21.61 7.94
N HIS A 112 10.80 -21.22 9.11
CA HIS A 112 11.14 -22.15 10.18
C HIS A 112 9.90 -22.60 10.96
N LEU A 113 9.13 -21.65 11.51
CA LEU A 113 7.96 -21.97 12.34
C LEU A 113 6.93 -22.86 11.63
N LYS A 114 6.67 -22.66 10.32
CA LYS A 114 5.77 -23.55 9.56
C LYS A 114 6.26 -25.00 9.56
N LYS A 115 7.57 -25.23 9.39
CA LYS A 115 8.16 -26.57 9.47
C LYS A 115 8.07 -27.12 10.89
N VAL A 116 8.34 -26.30 11.90
CA VAL A 116 8.24 -26.69 13.32
C VAL A 116 6.82 -27.14 13.65
N TYR A 117 5.79 -26.37 13.30
CA TYR A 117 4.39 -26.76 13.56
C TYR A 117 3.99 -28.05 12.83
N ARG A 118 4.50 -28.28 11.60
CA ARG A 118 4.30 -29.55 10.89
C ARG A 118 4.97 -30.72 11.61
N ARG A 119 6.20 -30.53 12.08
CA ARG A 119 6.94 -31.55 12.84
C ARG A 119 6.29 -31.82 14.20
N PHE A 120 5.81 -30.78 14.87
CA PHE A 120 5.08 -30.87 16.14
C PHE A 120 3.86 -31.79 16.04
N ARG A 121 3.03 -31.62 14.98
CA ARG A 121 1.88 -32.52 14.73
C ARG A 121 2.29 -33.96 14.45
N ASN A 122 3.51 -34.17 13.97
CA ASN A 122 4.08 -35.48 13.70
C ASN A 122 4.93 -36.00 14.87
N GLY A 123 4.87 -35.37 16.05
CA GLY A 123 5.61 -35.80 17.25
C GLY A 123 7.13 -35.59 17.17
N PHE A 124 7.59 -34.63 16.37
CA PHE A 124 9.02 -34.34 16.12
C PHE A 124 9.85 -35.55 15.67
N ARG A 125 9.22 -36.55 15.02
CA ARG A 125 9.93 -37.71 14.48
C ARG A 125 11.09 -37.29 13.55
N GLU A 126 12.23 -37.91 13.76
CA GLU A 126 13.49 -37.71 13.00
C GLU A 126 13.98 -39.06 12.46
N GLY A 127 14.80 -39.04 11.40
CA GLY A 127 15.50 -40.23 10.89
C GLY A 127 14.64 -41.30 10.19
N THR A 128 13.31 -41.21 10.23
CA THR A 128 12.43 -42.19 9.57
C THR A 128 12.20 -41.86 8.09
N THR A 129 12.38 -42.84 7.20
CA THR A 129 11.94 -42.74 5.80
C THR A 129 10.47 -43.19 5.67
N PRO A 130 9.69 -42.57 4.77
CA PRO A 130 8.34 -43.03 4.50
C PRO A 130 8.38 -44.43 3.87
N LYS A 131 7.44 -45.30 4.26
CA LYS A 131 7.30 -46.64 3.67
C LYS A 131 7.14 -46.50 2.15
N PRO A 132 7.92 -47.23 1.32
CA PRO A 132 7.78 -47.15 -0.12
C PRO A 132 6.38 -47.61 -0.54
N LYS A 133 5.78 -46.93 -1.51
CA LYS A 133 4.50 -47.33 -2.09
C LYS A 133 4.73 -48.56 -2.96
N ARG A 134 4.08 -49.68 -2.65
CA ARG A 134 4.02 -50.83 -3.56
C ARG A 134 3.07 -50.46 -4.70
N ALA A 135 3.48 -50.68 -5.95
CA ALA A 135 2.57 -50.55 -7.09
C ALA A 135 1.39 -51.53 -6.88
N ALA A 136 0.17 -51.06 -7.10
CA ALA A 136 -0.99 -51.94 -7.09
C ALA A 136 -0.82 -52.94 -8.23
N VAL A 137 -0.74 -54.22 -7.89
CA VAL A 137 -0.78 -55.29 -8.89
C VAL A 137 -2.19 -55.26 -9.48
N ALA A 138 -2.32 -55.02 -10.79
CA ALA A 138 -3.61 -55.10 -11.47
C ALA A 138 -4.20 -56.49 -11.20
N ALA A 139 -5.44 -56.56 -10.72
CA ALA A 139 -6.13 -57.84 -10.56
C ALA A 139 -6.27 -58.46 -11.95
N SER A 140 -5.62 -59.60 -12.18
CA SER A 140 -5.80 -60.40 -13.38
C SER A 140 -7.26 -60.85 -13.41
N SER A 141 -8.06 -60.28 -14.31
CA SER A 141 -9.38 -60.81 -14.63
C SER A 141 -9.19 -62.17 -15.29
N SER A 142 -9.49 -63.24 -14.57
CA SER A 142 -9.59 -64.59 -15.12
C SER A 142 -10.86 -64.70 -15.96
N SER A 143 -10.68 -65.23 -17.18
CA SER A 143 -11.67 -65.43 -18.26
C SER A 143 -12.90 -66.23 -17.86
#